data_AF-A0A8T4U3U5-F1
#
_entry.id   AF-A0A8T4U3U5-F1
#
_cell.length_a   1.000
_cell.length_b   1.000
_cell.length_c   1.000
_cell.angle_alpha   90.00
_cell.angle_beta   90.00
_cell.angle_gamma   90.00
#
_symmetry.space_group_name_H-M   'P 1'
#
loop_
_entity.id
_entity.type
_entity.pdbx_description
1 polymer ?
#
loop_
_entity_poly.entity_id
_entity_poly.type
_entity_poly.pdbx_seq_one_letter_code
_entity_poly.pdbx_strand_id
1 'polypeptide(L)'
;MHISNCALNYFGFELCTLATVLCAIKFGPLVGALVGATSIVLGLILSINLDAGLFLAVIMFGVVGVIASFFSFQQIVFAGMLCAIVYDFVMISFYLLMGSSPVTSVVYFITHMLTTYYVFTFLAQVFISII
;
A
#
# COMPACT_ATOMS: atom_id res chain seq x y z
N MET A 1 4.98 -12.88 -17.75
CA MET A 1 4.29 -13.02 -16.45
C MET A 1 2.88 -12.46 -16.61
N HIS A 2 1.87 -13.30 -16.42
CA HIS A 2 0.48 -13.05 -16.84
C HIS A 2 -0.19 -11.93 -16.03
N ILE A 3 -0.52 -10.82 -16.69
CA ILE A 3 -1.26 -9.66 -16.16
C ILE A 3 -2.76 -10.00 -15.92
N SER A 4 -3.21 -11.23 -16.17
CA SER A 4 -4.63 -11.61 -16.08
C SER A 4 -5.17 -11.82 -14.66
N ASN A 5 -4.30 -11.94 -13.63
CA ASN A 5 -4.71 -11.98 -12.22
C ASN A 5 -4.55 -10.63 -11.49
N CYS A 6 -4.30 -9.56 -12.23
CA CYS A 6 -3.87 -8.30 -11.63
C CYS A 6 -5.02 -7.58 -10.89
N ALA A 7 -6.25 -7.59 -11.42
CA ALA A 7 -7.39 -6.83 -10.89
C ALA A 7 -7.76 -7.13 -9.42
N LEU A 8 -7.62 -8.39 -8.98
CA LEU A 8 -7.93 -8.81 -7.59
C LEU A 8 -6.78 -8.50 -6.62
N ASN A 9 -5.55 -8.42 -7.12
CA ASN A 9 -4.39 -7.96 -6.35
C ASN A 9 -4.40 -6.45 -6.14
N TYR A 10 -4.91 -5.70 -7.14
CA TYR A 10 -5.56 -4.39 -7.06
C TYR A 10 -5.98 -3.99 -5.65
N PHE A 11 -7.26 -4.30 -5.40
CA PHE A 11 -8.00 -3.93 -4.20
C PHE A 11 -7.34 -4.35 -2.89
N GLY A 12 -6.55 -5.43 -2.90
CA GLY A 12 -5.85 -5.93 -1.72
C GLY A 12 -4.76 -4.97 -1.23
N PHE A 13 -3.97 -4.40 -2.14
CA PHE A 13 -2.87 -3.50 -1.76
C PHE A 13 -3.37 -2.16 -1.21
N GLU A 14 -4.44 -1.58 -1.77
CA GLU A 14 -4.95 -0.32 -1.25
C GLU A 14 -5.62 -0.52 0.12
N LEU A 15 -6.30 -1.66 0.34
CA LEU A 15 -6.86 -2.02 1.66
C LEU A 15 -5.77 -2.25 2.72
N CYS A 16 -4.66 -2.90 2.35
CA CYS A 16 -3.51 -3.04 3.25
C CYS A 16 -2.94 -1.67 3.63
N THR A 17 -2.82 -0.75 2.65
CA THR A 17 -2.31 0.61 2.88
C THR A 17 -3.26 1.39 3.78
N LEU A 18 -4.56 1.30 3.53
CA LEU A 18 -5.59 1.91 4.38
C LEU A 18 -5.50 1.42 5.83
N ALA A 19 -5.47 0.10 6.06
CA ALA A 19 -5.39 -0.47 7.39
C ALA A 19 -4.11 -0.04 8.12
N THR A 20 -2.99 -0.06 7.41
CA THR A 20 -1.68 0.38 7.93
C THR A 20 -1.71 1.83 8.38
N VAL A 21 -2.23 2.73 7.53
CA VAL A 21 -2.31 4.17 7.82
C VAL A 21 -3.26 4.46 8.98
N LEU A 22 -4.43 3.82 9.01
CA LEU A 22 -5.39 3.99 10.11
C LEU A 22 -4.79 3.54 11.45
N CYS A 23 -4.15 2.37 11.48
CA CYS A 23 -3.51 1.85 12.69
C CYS A 23 -2.31 2.71 13.11
N ALA A 24 -1.51 3.20 12.16
CA ALA A 24 -0.38 4.07 12.43
C ALA A 24 -0.80 5.40 13.08
N ILE A 25 -1.84 6.04 12.53
CA ILE A 25 -2.35 7.32 13.06
C ILE A 25 -2.97 7.13 14.44
N LYS A 26 -3.72 6.04 14.68
CA LYS A 26 -4.41 5.81 15.96
C LYS A 26 -3.48 5.33 17.08
N PHE A 27 -2.60 4.39 16.78
CA PHE A 27 -1.84 3.63 17.78
C PHE A 27 -0.34 3.88 17.74
N GLY A 28 0.14 4.68 16.77
CA GLY A 28 1.54 5.06 16.62
C GLY A 28 2.33 4.19 15.65
N PRO A 29 3.62 4.53 15.43
CA PRO A 29 4.45 4.00 14.35
C PRO A 29 4.69 2.50 14.43
N LEU A 30 4.92 1.97 15.64
CA LEU A 30 5.27 0.56 15.83
C LEU A 30 4.08 -0.36 15.53
N VAL A 31 2.89 0.04 15.96
CA VAL A 31 1.65 -0.71 15.66
C VAL A 31 1.33 -0.62 14.17
N GLY A 32 1.46 0.57 13.56
CA GLY A 32 1.33 0.75 12.12
C GLY A 32 2.26 -0.16 11.32
N ALA A 33 3.55 -0.19 11.67
CA ALA A 33 4.54 -1.03 10.98
C ALA A 33 4.24 -2.53 11.10
N LEU A 34 3.84 -3.00 12.28
CA LEU A 34 3.45 -4.40 12.50
C LEU A 34 2.20 -4.78 11.69
N VAL A 35 1.18 -3.92 11.69
CA VAL A 35 -0.04 -4.14 10.90
C VAL A 35 0.31 -4.18 9.42
N GLY A 36 1.09 -3.24 8.90
CA GLY A 36 1.48 -3.25 7.49
C GLY A 36 2.27 -4.49 7.08
N ALA A 37 3.26 -4.89 7.88
CA ALA A 37 4.04 -6.10 7.61
C ALA A 37 3.14 -7.35 7.63
N THR A 38 2.27 -7.49 8.62
CA THR A 38 1.38 -8.66 8.75
C THR A 38 0.30 -8.69 7.66
N SER A 39 -0.27 -7.55 7.28
CA SER A 39 -1.27 -7.45 6.20
C SER A 39 -0.69 -7.93 4.87
N ILE A 40 0.54 -7.52 4.53
CA ILE A 40 1.21 -7.99 3.32
C ILE A 40 1.47 -9.49 3.38
N VAL A 41 2.07 -9.98 4.48
CA VAL A 41 2.35 -11.42 4.64
C VAL A 41 1.07 -12.25 4.51
N LEU A 42 -0.04 -11.81 5.10
CA LEU A 42 -1.33 -12.50 4.99
C LEU A 42 -1.88 -12.45 3.57
N GLY A 43 -1.86 -11.29 2.91
CA GLY A 43 -2.29 -11.15 1.51
C GLY A 43 -1.52 -12.08 0.57
N LEU A 44 -0.24 -12.32 0.86
CA LEU A 44 0.63 -13.19 0.08
C LEU A 44 0.37 -14.68 0.32
N ILE A 45 0.15 -15.08 1.57
CA ILE A 45 -0.25 -16.47 1.91
C ILE A 45 -1.52 -16.84 1.14
N LEU A 46 -2.47 -15.90 1.06
CA LEU A 46 -3.73 -16.09 0.34
C LEU A 46 -3.54 -16.10 -1.19
N SER A 47 -2.54 -15.39 -1.70
CA SER A 47 -2.30 -15.23 -3.15
C SER A 47 -1.42 -16.30 -3.78
N ILE A 48 -0.77 -17.18 -2.97
CA ILE A 48 0.11 -18.30 -3.38
C ILE A 48 1.33 -17.89 -4.24
N ASN A 49 1.49 -16.59 -4.55
CA ASN A 49 2.58 -16.07 -5.36
C ASN A 49 3.69 -15.51 -4.47
N LEU A 50 4.76 -16.29 -4.30
CA LEU A 50 5.98 -15.86 -3.61
C LEU A 50 7.01 -15.38 -4.65
N ASP A 51 7.26 -14.07 -4.68
CA ASP A 51 8.25 -13.44 -5.56
C ASP A 51 9.30 -12.67 -4.73
N ALA A 52 10.48 -12.39 -5.26
CA ALA A 52 11.55 -11.67 -4.55
C ALA A 52 11.15 -10.23 -4.17
N GLY A 53 10.21 -9.63 -4.90
CA GLY A 53 9.61 -8.33 -4.55
C GLY A 53 8.84 -8.34 -3.22
N LEU A 54 8.53 -9.52 -2.69
CA LEU A 54 7.84 -9.72 -1.42
C LEU A 54 8.61 -9.15 -0.23
N PHE A 55 9.90 -9.46 -0.15
CA PHE A 55 10.71 -9.05 0.98
C PHE A 55 10.82 -7.52 1.03
N LEU A 56 10.97 -6.92 -0.15
CA LEU A 56 10.95 -5.46 -0.31
C LEU A 56 9.59 -4.88 0.08
N ALA A 57 8.48 -5.48 -0.36
CA ALA A 57 7.13 -5.02 -0.01
C ALA A 57 6.87 -5.04 1.50
N VAL A 58 7.28 -6.09 2.22
CA VAL A 58 7.14 -6.18 3.68
C VAL A 58 7.90 -5.05 4.39
N ILE A 59 9.15 -4.79 3.97
CA ILE A 59 9.95 -3.70 4.53
C ILE A 59 9.28 -2.35 4.25
N MET A 60 8.83 -2.14 3.01
CA MET A 60 8.21 -0.88 2.60
C MET A 60 6.91 -0.60 3.35
N PHE A 61 6.09 -1.62 3.63
CA PHE A 61 4.89 -1.44 4.46
C PHE A 61 5.21 -1.11 5.93
N GLY A 62 6.33 -1.63 6.44
CA GLY A 62 6.88 -1.18 7.73
C GLY A 62 7.22 0.31 7.71
N VAL A 63 7.89 0.78 6.65
CA VAL A 63 8.23 2.20 6.45
C VAL A 63 6.98 3.06 6.31
N VAL A 64 5.98 2.61 5.55
CA VAL A 64 4.67 3.28 5.42
C VAL A 64 4.01 3.47 6.78
N GLY A 65 4.01 2.45 7.64
CA GLY A 65 3.47 2.55 9.00
C GLY A 65 4.18 3.61 9.85
N VAL A 66 5.50 3.73 9.73
CA VAL A 66 6.27 4.77 10.43
C VAL A 66 5.94 6.15 9.88
N ILE A 67 5.96 6.33 8.55
CA ILE A 67 5.66 7.62 7.88
C ILE A 67 4.24 8.09 8.21
N ALA A 68 3.26 7.18 8.14
CA ALA A 68 1.85 7.50 8.38
C ALA A 68 1.58 8.02 9.80
N SER A 69 2.38 7.60 10.78
CA SER A 69 2.21 8.01 12.19
C SER A 69 2.48 9.50 12.45
N PHE A 70 3.15 10.20 11.53
CA PHE A 70 3.40 11.63 11.63
C PHE A 70 2.20 12.49 11.20
N PHE A 71 1.15 11.87 10.66
CA PHE A 71 -0.04 12.56 10.16
C PHE A 71 -1.22 12.43 11.13
N SER A 72 -2.19 13.32 10.99
CA SER A 72 -3.45 13.29 11.73
C SER A 72 -4.61 12.76 10.88
N PHE A 73 -5.72 12.37 11.50
CA PHE A 73 -6.91 11.90 10.78
C PHE A 73 -7.49 12.92 9.79
N GLN A 74 -7.33 14.22 10.05
CA GLN A 74 -7.76 15.28 9.15
C GLN A 74 -7.00 15.25 7.81
N GLN A 75 -5.78 14.71 7.82
CA GLN A 75 -4.88 14.62 6.67
C GLN A 75 -4.81 13.20 6.11
N ILE A 76 -5.75 12.31 6.45
CA ILE A 76 -5.64 10.89 6.13
C ILE A 76 -5.53 10.61 4.63
N VAL A 77 -6.24 11.38 3.80
CA VAL A 77 -6.16 11.25 2.33
C VAL A 77 -4.77 11.63 1.84
N PHE A 78 -4.22 12.73 2.35
CA PHE A 78 -2.87 13.15 2.01
C PHE A 78 -1.81 12.15 2.49
N ALA A 79 -1.95 11.66 3.74
CA ALA A 79 -1.07 10.66 4.32
C ALA A 79 -1.08 9.36 3.50
N GLY A 80 -2.27 8.86 3.15
CA GLY A 80 -2.43 7.67 2.32
C GLY A 80 -1.81 7.81 0.94
N MET A 81 -2.06 8.93 0.26
CA MET A 81 -1.49 9.22 -1.06
C MET A 81 0.02 9.35 -1.01
N LEU A 82 0.57 10.05 -0.02
CA LEU A 82 2.02 10.21 0.15
C LEU A 82 2.69 8.86 0.43
N CYS A 83 2.08 8.04 1.30
CA CYS A 83 2.58 6.69 1.57
C CYS A 83 2.55 5.79 0.33
N ALA A 84 1.48 5.86 -0.48
CA ALA A 84 1.40 5.12 -1.73
C ALA A 84 2.46 5.57 -2.74
N ILE A 85 2.71 6.88 -2.87
CA ILE A 85 3.79 7.40 -3.73
C ILE A 85 5.16 6.87 -3.29
N VAL A 86 5.44 6.89 -1.98
CA VAL A 86 6.73 6.39 -1.44
C VAL A 86 6.88 4.90 -1.71
N TYR A 87 5.82 4.11 -1.48
CA TYR A 87 5.80 2.68 -1.77
C TYR A 87 6.04 2.41 -3.26
N ASP A 88 5.25 3.03 -4.13
CA ASP A 88 5.30 2.82 -5.57
C ASP A 88 6.62 3.25 -6.18
N PHE A 89 7.20 4.36 -5.71
CA PHE A 89 8.49 4.83 -6.21
C PHE A 89 9.58 3.78 -6.02
N VAL A 90 9.62 3.12 -4.85
CA VAL A 90 10.59 2.06 -4.56
C VAL A 90 10.25 0.79 -5.34
N MET A 91 8.99 0.37 -5.34
CA MET A 91 8.57 -0.87 -6.02
C MET A 91 8.73 -0.80 -7.53
N ILE A 92 8.34 0.32 -8.16
CA ILE A 92 8.50 0.52 -9.61
C ILE A 92 9.98 0.56 -9.98
N SER A 93 10.80 1.27 -9.20
CA SER A 93 12.26 1.28 -9.42
C SER A 93 12.83 -0.14 -9.39
N PHE A 94 12.41 -0.96 -8.42
CA PHE A 94 12.79 -2.36 -8.34
C PHE A 94 12.31 -3.18 -9.54
N TYR A 95 11.04 -3.02 -9.95
CA TYR A 95 10.49 -3.74 -11.10
C TYR A 95 11.16 -3.37 -12.43
N LEU A 96 11.55 -2.09 -12.60
CA LEU A 96 12.31 -1.64 -13.76
C LEU A 96 13.70 -2.27 -13.80
N LEU A 97 14.38 -2.39 -12.64
CA LEU A 97 15.67 -3.09 -12.53
C LEU A 97 15.54 -4.58 -12.85
N MET A 98 14.38 -5.18 -12.62
CA MET A 98 14.07 -6.57 -12.99
C MET A 98 13.68 -6.76 -14.46
N GLY A 99 13.69 -5.69 -15.27
CA GLY A 99 13.41 -5.75 -16.70
C GLY A 99 11.93 -5.58 -17.07
N SER A 100 11.11 -5.03 -16.18
CA SER A 100 9.72 -4.68 -16.51
C SER A 100 9.65 -3.55 -17.54
N SER A 101 8.59 -3.52 -18.35
CA SER A 101 8.39 -2.45 -19.32
C SER A 101 8.00 -1.14 -18.63
N PRO A 102 8.65 -0.01 -18.97
CA PRO A 102 8.35 1.29 -18.35
C PRO A 102 6.91 1.73 -18.60
N VAL A 103 6.35 1.38 -19.77
CA VAL A 103 4.96 1.73 -20.11
C VAL A 103 3.98 1.02 -19.19
N THR A 104 4.18 -0.27 -18.93
CA THR A 104 3.31 -1.03 -18.01
C THR A 104 3.43 -0.54 -16.58
N SER A 105 4.63 -0.15 -16.14
CA SER A 105 4.86 0.39 -14.81
C SER A 105 4.20 1.76 -14.60
N VAL A 106 4.20 2.62 -15.61
CA VAL A 106 3.51 3.93 -15.54
C VAL A 106 2.00 3.75 -15.51
N VAL A 107 1.45 2.85 -16.31
CA VAL A 107 0.00 2.55 -16.27
C VAL A 107 -0.38 2.01 -14.89
N TYR A 108 0.40 1.07 -14.35
CA TYR A 108 0.23 0.53 -12.99
C TYR A 108 0.19 1.66 -11.95
N PHE A 109 1.19 2.54 -11.96
CA PHE A 109 1.27 3.68 -11.04
C PHE A 109 0.03 4.56 -11.10
N ILE A 110 -0.40 4.96 -12.30
CA ILE A 110 -1.57 5.83 -12.46
C ILE A 110 -2.84 5.14 -11.95
N THR A 111 -3.03 3.87 -12.28
CA THR A 111 -4.20 3.12 -11.81
C THR A 111 -4.21 2.97 -10.29
N HIS A 112 -3.07 2.64 -9.69
CA HIS A 112 -2.92 2.45 -8.25
C HIS A 112 -3.10 3.76 -7.47
N MET A 113 -2.60 4.88 -7.99
CA MET A 113 -2.79 6.19 -7.38
C MET A 113 -4.25 6.64 -7.42
N LEU A 114 -4.97 6.38 -8.52
CA LEU A 114 -6.40 6.70 -8.64
C LEU A 114 -7.27 5.84 -7.72
N THR A 115 -7.00 4.53 -7.64
CA THR A 115 -7.72 3.63 -6.73
C THR A 115 -7.43 3.95 -5.27
N THR A 116 -6.17 4.25 -4.93
CA THR A 116 -5.79 4.70 -3.57
C THR A 116 -6.52 5.98 -3.19
N TYR A 117 -6.54 6.98 -4.08
CA TYR A 117 -7.27 8.22 -3.83
C TYR A 117 -8.76 7.96 -3.55
N TYR A 118 -9.38 7.10 -4.35
CA TYR A 118 -10.78 6.72 -4.16
C TYR A 118 -11.00 6.02 -2.80
N VAL A 119 -10.19 5.01 -2.48
CA VAL A 119 -10.28 4.26 -1.21
C VAL A 119 -10.11 5.20 -0.01
N PHE A 120 -9.14 6.10 -0.03
CA PHE A 120 -8.92 7.04 1.08
C PHE A 120 -10.01 8.11 1.17
N THR A 121 -10.60 8.53 0.06
CA THR A 121 -11.67 9.53 0.08
C THR A 121 -12.98 8.94 0.61
N PHE A 122 -13.31 7.70 0.23
CA PHE A 122 -14.60 7.08 0.58
C PHE A 122 -14.50 6.12 1.78
N LEU A 123 -13.63 5.11 1.72
CA LEU A 123 -13.54 4.10 2.78
C LEU A 123 -12.96 4.67 4.07
N ALA A 124 -11.92 5.50 4.00
CA ALA A 124 -11.28 6.01 5.22
C ALA A 124 -12.24 6.83 6.08
N GLN A 125 -13.12 7.63 5.46
CA GLN A 125 -14.14 8.39 6.16
C GLN A 125 -15.14 7.50 6.89
N VAL A 126 -15.55 6.39 6.27
CA VAL A 126 -16.43 5.40 6.90
C VAL A 126 -15.76 4.82 8.16
N PHE A 127 -14.50 4.41 8.07
CA PHE A 127 -13.79 3.85 9.23
C PHE A 127 -13.55 4.87 10.34
N ILE A 128 -13.22 6.12 10.00
CA ILE A 128 -13.06 7.20 11.00
C ILE A 128 -14.38 7.44 11.75
N SER A 129 -15.54 7.34 11.09
CA SER A 129 -16.83 7.54 11.75
C SER A 129 -17.19 6.47 12.80
N ILE A 130 -16.53 5.31 12.73
CA ILE A 130 -16.76 4.17 13.63
C ILE A 130 -15.72 4.14 14.78
N ILE A 131 -14.57 4.79 14.58
CA ILE A 131 -13.37 4.74 15.44
C ILE A 131 -13.42 5.77 16.57
#